data_AF-A0A3F2RY62-F1
#
_entry.id   AF-A0A3F2RY62-F1
#
_cell.length_a   1.000
_cell.length_b   1.000
_cell.length_c   1.000
_cell.angle_alpha   90.00
_cell.angle_beta   90.00
_cell.angle_gamma   90.00
#
_symmetry.space_group_name_H-M   'P 1'
#
loop_
_entity.id
_entity.type
_entity.pdbx_description
1 polymer ?
#
loop_
_entity_poly.entity_id
_entity_poly.type
_entity_poly.pdbx_seq_one_letter_code
_entity_poly.pdbx_strand_id
1 'polypeptide(L)'
;MSDAFSAGFREFCGGIQHAVSLHRILLFYLKSRLICVSSVKCFVLNGLIFLGSIYFFDRAVIPVIHLFGEVLHRSFSYGTSIQVDDVRDRVDGFVFLLYQVLWMYPIYCISFILNTIWYQEIADDAYMQLHGKPSPTPVTDMIRDELYRAILVAFFLLQTVLSYLIPVIGPATSFIHLSWLYSLYCFEYKWSLAGWSLERRLAHLEQNWAYFAGFGSPFTLATFFVPNFVSKGIFALLFPVFLLLAIACDPVSEGNEAPKKLPIFR
;
A
#
# COMPACT_ATOMS: atom_id res chain seq x y z
N MET A 1 4.09 -11.63 32.78
CA MET A 1 3.28 -10.74 31.93
C MET A 1 4.05 -9.48 31.54
N SER A 2 4.72 -8.81 32.49
CA SER A 2 5.66 -7.68 32.24
C SER A 2 6.73 -8.00 31.19
N ASP A 3 7.40 -9.15 31.29
CA ASP A 3 8.53 -9.48 30.41
C ASP A 3 8.12 -9.76 28.96
N ALA A 4 6.94 -10.37 28.76
CA ALA A 4 6.41 -10.64 27.43
C ALA A 4 5.96 -9.35 26.73
N PHE A 5 5.34 -8.42 27.46
CA PHE A 5 4.98 -7.10 26.94
C PHE A 5 6.23 -6.27 26.63
N SER A 6 7.24 -6.30 27.50
CA SER A 6 8.53 -5.63 27.28
C SER A 6 9.28 -6.19 26.07
N ALA A 7 9.22 -7.50 25.83
CA ALA A 7 9.82 -8.14 24.66
C ALA A 7 9.11 -7.70 23.37
N GLY A 8 7.77 -7.79 23.32
CA GLY A 8 7.00 -7.34 22.16
C GLY A 8 7.18 -5.85 21.85
N PHE A 9 7.25 -5.01 22.88
CA PHE A 9 7.53 -3.58 22.69
C PHE A 9 8.93 -3.34 22.09
N ARG A 10 9.93 -4.10 22.52
CA ARG A 10 11.29 -4.01 21.98
C ARG A 10 11.36 -4.45 20.52
N GLU A 11 10.67 -5.53 20.16
CA GLU A 11 10.53 -5.99 18.77
C GLU A 11 9.85 -4.93 17.90
N PHE A 12 8.77 -4.32 18.39
CA PHE A 12 8.06 -3.23 17.72
C PHE A 12 8.98 -2.02 17.48
N CYS A 13 9.72 -1.57 18.50
CA CYS A 13 10.71 -0.50 18.35
C CYS A 13 11.82 -0.87 17.36
N GLY A 14 12.27 -2.13 17.35
CA GLY A 14 13.24 -2.62 16.35
C GLY A 14 12.70 -2.56 14.92
N GLY A 15 11.42 -2.89 14.73
CA GLY A 15 10.72 -2.74 13.46
C GLY A 15 10.70 -1.28 13.00
N ILE A 16 10.31 -0.35 13.87
CA ILE A 16 10.32 1.10 13.58
C ILE A 16 11.73 1.55 13.21
N GLN A 17 12.73 1.18 14.02
CA GLN A 17 14.13 1.57 13.79
C GLN A 17 14.60 1.14 12.40
N HIS A 18 14.28 -0.08 11.97
CA HIS A 18 14.59 -0.58 10.64
C HIS A 18 13.85 0.18 9.54
N ALA A 19 12.56 0.45 9.73
CA ALA A 19 11.75 1.21 8.79
C ALA A 19 12.22 2.66 8.58
N VAL A 20 12.87 3.28 9.57
CA VAL A 20 13.42 4.65 9.45
C VAL A 20 14.91 4.69 9.09
N SER A 21 15.58 3.53 9.00
CA SER A 21 17.02 3.42 8.74
C SER A 21 17.38 3.60 7.25
N LEU A 22 17.01 4.74 6.66
CA LEU A 22 17.22 5.05 5.23
C LEU A 22 18.69 4.99 4.79
N HIS A 23 19.63 5.16 5.71
CA HIS A 23 21.06 5.01 5.42
C HIS A 23 21.42 3.62 4.86
N ARG A 24 20.66 2.57 5.21
CA ARG A 24 20.90 1.19 4.76
C ARG A 24 20.67 0.99 3.26
N ILE A 25 19.76 1.76 2.67
CA ILE A 25 19.38 1.62 1.25
C ILE A 25 20.19 2.54 0.33
N LEU A 26 20.95 3.50 0.88
CA LEU A 26 21.80 4.40 0.08
C LEU A 26 22.80 3.63 -0.78
N LEU A 27 23.37 2.55 -0.26
CA LEU A 27 24.31 1.71 -0.99
C LEU A 27 23.67 1.07 -2.24
N PHE A 28 22.39 0.70 -2.20
CA PHE A 28 21.70 0.16 -3.37
C PHE A 28 21.59 1.19 -4.49
N TYR A 29 21.20 2.43 -4.14
CA TYR A 29 21.11 3.53 -5.10
C TYR A 29 22.46 3.93 -5.70
N LEU A 30 23.53 3.89 -4.88
CA LEU A 30 24.88 4.24 -5.34
C LEU A 30 25.48 3.14 -6.24
N LYS A 31 25.19 1.87 -5.97
CA LYS A 31 25.74 0.73 -6.72
C LYS A 31 24.97 0.42 -7.99
N SER A 32 23.65 0.65 -8.02
CA SER A 32 22.80 0.26 -9.13
C SER A 32 22.09 1.44 -9.77
N ARG A 33 22.48 1.71 -11.03
CA ARG A 33 21.77 2.66 -11.89
C ARG A 33 20.35 2.19 -12.19
N LEU A 34 20.10 0.89 -12.23
CA LEU A 34 18.77 0.34 -12.47
C LEU A 34 17.81 0.73 -11.34
N ILE A 35 18.21 0.48 -10.08
CA ILE A 35 17.40 0.87 -8.91
C ILE A 35 17.12 2.38 -8.95
N CYS A 36 18.15 3.20 -9.17
CA CYS A 36 17.97 4.65 -9.23
C CYS A 36 16.99 5.08 -10.34
N VAL A 37 17.16 4.57 -11.55
CA VAL A 37 16.31 4.95 -12.69
C VAL A 37 14.87 4.46 -12.48
N SER A 38 14.67 3.22 -12.03
CA SER A 38 13.34 2.66 -11.81
C SER A 38 12.61 3.36 -10.64
N SER A 39 13.30 3.72 -9.56
CA SER A 39 12.72 4.54 -8.48
C SER A 39 12.36 5.94 -8.96
N VAL A 40 13.19 6.59 -9.79
CA VAL A 40 12.87 7.91 -10.36
C VAL A 40 11.68 7.83 -11.31
N LYS A 41 11.62 6.81 -12.18
CA LYS A 41 10.47 6.59 -13.07
C LYS A 41 9.18 6.40 -12.26
N CYS A 42 9.24 5.60 -11.20
CA CYS A 42 8.12 5.41 -10.30
C CYS A 42 7.71 6.73 -9.63
N PHE A 43 8.65 7.50 -9.09
CA PHE A 43 8.38 8.79 -8.46
C PHE A 43 7.73 9.78 -9.43
N VAL A 44 8.32 9.94 -10.62
CA VAL A 44 7.85 10.88 -11.64
C VAL A 44 6.49 10.45 -12.19
N LEU A 45 6.30 9.18 -12.54
CA LEU A 45 5.02 8.69 -13.07
C LEU A 45 3.90 8.92 -12.05
N ASN A 46 4.07 8.44 -10.81
CA ASN A 46 3.05 8.59 -9.79
C ASN A 46 2.82 10.07 -9.50
N GLY A 47 3.87 10.86 -9.29
CA GLY A 47 3.75 12.31 -9.07
C GLY A 47 2.94 13.01 -10.17
N LEU A 48 3.23 12.73 -11.45
CA LEU A 48 2.50 13.29 -12.58
C LEU A 48 1.06 12.79 -12.65
N ILE A 49 0.81 11.52 -12.38
CA ILE A 49 -0.55 10.95 -12.37
C ILE A 49 -1.38 11.60 -11.25
N PHE A 50 -0.86 11.66 -10.03
CA PHE A 50 -1.61 12.18 -8.88
C PHE A 50 -1.84 13.68 -9.00
N LEU A 51 -0.77 14.46 -9.20
CA LEU A 51 -0.88 15.92 -9.32
C LEU A 51 -1.60 16.33 -10.61
N GLY A 52 -1.34 15.63 -11.70
CA GLY A 52 -2.01 15.87 -12.98
C GLY A 52 -3.49 15.57 -12.93
N SER A 53 -3.91 14.50 -12.23
CA SER A 53 -5.35 14.20 -12.07
C SER A 53 -6.04 15.22 -11.17
N ILE A 54 -5.42 15.66 -10.06
CA ILE A 54 -5.96 16.75 -9.24
C ILE A 54 -6.09 18.03 -10.07
N TYR A 55 -5.03 18.42 -10.78
CA TYR A 55 -5.03 19.62 -11.61
C TYR A 55 -6.08 19.57 -12.71
N PHE A 56 -6.20 18.43 -13.41
CA PHE A 56 -7.21 18.22 -14.44
C PHE A 56 -8.64 18.28 -13.87
N PHE A 57 -8.85 17.67 -12.70
CA PHE A 57 -10.14 17.75 -12.01
C PHE A 57 -10.50 19.20 -11.67
N ASP A 58 -9.60 19.93 -11.01
CA ASP A 58 -9.84 21.29 -10.55
C ASP A 58 -10.00 22.29 -11.70
N ARG A 59 -9.22 22.15 -12.78
CA ARG A 59 -9.17 23.14 -13.87
C ARG A 59 -10.03 22.82 -15.08
N ALA A 60 -10.36 21.56 -15.32
CA ALA A 60 -11.19 21.16 -16.45
C ALA A 60 -12.53 20.61 -15.99
N VAL A 61 -12.53 19.62 -15.10
CA VAL A 61 -13.78 18.92 -14.72
C VAL A 61 -14.73 19.83 -13.94
N ILE A 62 -14.25 20.51 -12.89
CA ILE A 62 -15.08 21.41 -12.07
C ILE A 62 -15.70 22.54 -12.91
N PRO A 63 -14.96 23.27 -13.76
CA PRO A 63 -15.57 24.30 -14.62
C PRO A 63 -16.59 23.75 -15.61
N VAL A 64 -16.36 22.56 -16.18
CA VAL A 64 -17.33 21.91 -17.08
C VAL A 64 -18.61 21.55 -16.33
N ILE A 65 -18.50 21.03 -15.10
CA ILE A 65 -19.63 20.76 -14.22
C ILE A 65 -20.44 22.04 -13.97
N HIS A 66 -19.76 23.13 -13.57
CA HIS A 66 -20.43 24.41 -13.32
C HIS A 66 -21.10 24.99 -14.56
N LEU A 67 -20.42 24.95 -15.72
CA LEU A 67 -20.97 25.43 -16.99
C LEU A 67 -22.24 24.64 -17.37
N PHE A 68 -22.20 23.32 -17.22
CA PHE A 68 -23.34 22.47 -17.55
C PHE A 68 -24.49 22.74 -16.57
N GLY A 69 -24.21 22.88 -15.28
CA GLY A 69 -25.18 23.26 -14.25
C GLY A 69 -25.85 24.60 -14.54
N GLU A 70 -25.09 25.62 -14.97
CA GLU A 70 -25.63 26.93 -15.35
C GLU A 70 -26.51 26.86 -16.60
N VAL A 71 -26.09 26.12 -17.63
CA VAL A 71 -26.88 25.93 -18.86
C VAL A 71 -28.19 25.22 -18.55
N LEU A 72 -28.14 24.21 -17.68
CA LEU A 72 -29.32 23.47 -17.26
C LEU A 72 -30.29 24.37 -16.47
N HIS A 73 -29.77 25.15 -15.51
CA HIS A 73 -30.56 26.12 -14.76
C HIS A 73 -31.27 27.12 -15.70
N ARG A 74 -30.56 27.69 -16.68
CA ARG A 74 -31.16 28.62 -17.66
C ARG A 74 -32.25 27.96 -18.51
N SER A 75 -32.05 26.71 -18.90
CA SER A 75 -33.00 25.96 -19.74
C SER A 75 -34.26 25.57 -18.99
N PHE A 76 -34.16 25.35 -17.67
CA PHE A 76 -35.27 24.91 -16.80
C PHE A 76 -35.83 26.00 -15.87
N SER A 77 -35.43 27.28 -16.03
CA SER A 77 -35.84 28.42 -15.19
C SER A 77 -37.36 28.74 -15.17
N TYR A 78 -38.20 27.93 -15.82
CA TYR A 78 -39.67 27.99 -15.69
C TYR A 78 -40.26 26.99 -14.66
N GLY A 79 -39.44 26.09 -14.10
CA GLY A 79 -39.82 25.12 -13.07
C GLY A 79 -39.41 25.55 -11.67
N THR A 80 -40.19 25.16 -10.66
CA THR A 80 -39.96 25.39 -9.22
C THR A 80 -38.50 25.14 -8.82
N SER A 81 -37.86 26.08 -8.10
CA SER A 81 -36.43 26.04 -7.72
C SER A 81 -35.96 24.72 -7.09
N ILE A 82 -36.83 24.06 -6.31
CA ILE A 82 -36.54 22.79 -5.64
C ILE A 82 -36.21 21.65 -6.63
N GLN A 83 -36.79 21.66 -7.83
CA GLN A 83 -36.50 20.64 -8.85
C GLN A 83 -35.17 20.88 -9.57
N VAL A 84 -34.72 22.13 -9.66
CA VAL A 84 -33.51 22.50 -10.39
C VAL A 84 -32.25 22.08 -9.61
N ASP A 85 -32.28 22.24 -8.28
CA ASP A 85 -31.17 21.84 -7.40
C ASP A 85 -31.00 20.31 -7.38
N ASP A 86 -32.08 19.52 -7.30
CA ASP A 86 -32.01 18.04 -7.34
C ASP A 86 -31.45 17.51 -8.68
N VAL A 87 -31.81 18.14 -9.81
CA VAL A 87 -31.27 17.73 -11.11
C VAL A 87 -29.79 18.10 -11.25
N ARG A 88 -29.38 19.25 -10.72
CA ARG A 88 -27.97 19.67 -10.69
C ARG A 88 -27.12 18.70 -9.89
N ASP A 89 -27.53 18.33 -8.68
CA ASP A 89 -26.78 17.39 -7.83
C ASP A 89 -26.62 16.01 -8.51
N ARG A 90 -27.66 15.56 -9.24
CA ARG A 90 -27.57 14.31 -10.02
C ARG A 90 -26.60 14.41 -11.19
N VAL A 91 -26.57 15.54 -11.90
CA VAL A 91 -25.63 15.77 -13.00
C VAL A 91 -24.20 15.85 -12.48
N ASP A 92 -23.97 16.58 -11.39
CA ASP A 92 -22.66 16.70 -10.75
C ASP A 92 -22.15 15.32 -10.30
N GLY A 93 -23.02 14.51 -9.69
CA GLY A 93 -22.73 13.12 -9.34
C GLY A 93 -22.43 12.23 -10.56
N PHE A 94 -23.15 12.40 -11.66
CA PHE A 94 -22.92 11.65 -12.90
C PHE A 94 -21.59 12.02 -13.56
N VAL A 95 -21.26 13.31 -13.67
CA VAL A 95 -19.98 13.75 -14.23
C VAL A 95 -18.82 13.29 -13.35
N PHE A 96 -18.97 13.37 -12.02
CA PHE A 96 -17.99 12.81 -11.09
C PHE A 96 -17.81 11.29 -11.28
N LEU A 97 -18.89 10.55 -11.50
CA LEU A 97 -18.82 9.11 -11.79
C LEU A 97 -18.10 8.82 -13.10
N LEU A 98 -18.36 9.58 -14.17
CA LEU A 98 -17.64 9.46 -15.43
C LEU A 98 -16.14 9.76 -15.26
N TYR A 99 -15.80 10.81 -14.52
CA TYR A 99 -14.41 11.13 -14.19
C TYR A 99 -13.73 9.98 -13.41
N GLN A 100 -14.41 9.43 -12.41
CA GLN A 100 -13.91 8.28 -11.66
C GLN A 100 -13.65 7.09 -12.61
N VAL A 101 -14.68 6.64 -13.34
CA VAL A 101 -14.65 5.39 -14.11
C VAL A 101 -13.82 5.48 -15.38
N LEU A 102 -13.89 6.59 -16.12
CA LEU A 102 -13.24 6.70 -17.45
C LEU A 102 -11.85 7.32 -17.39
N TRP A 103 -11.54 8.10 -16.36
CA TRP A 103 -10.22 8.75 -16.23
C TRP A 103 -9.40 8.12 -15.12
N MET A 104 -9.93 8.14 -13.89
CA MET A 104 -9.16 7.78 -12.71
C MET A 104 -8.84 6.29 -12.66
N TYR A 105 -9.84 5.41 -12.78
CA TYR A 105 -9.60 3.96 -12.73
C TYR A 105 -8.61 3.47 -13.80
N PRO A 106 -8.74 3.85 -15.09
CA PRO A 106 -7.80 3.43 -16.13
C PRO A 106 -6.37 3.91 -15.85
N ILE A 107 -6.18 5.18 -15.48
CA ILE A 107 -4.87 5.73 -15.14
C ILE A 107 -4.28 4.99 -13.95
N TYR A 108 -5.10 4.67 -12.94
CA TYR A 108 -4.65 3.89 -11.79
C TYR A 108 -4.25 2.46 -12.16
N CYS A 109 -5.00 1.79 -13.02
CA CYS A 109 -4.65 0.46 -13.49
C CYS A 109 -3.30 0.47 -14.21
N ILE A 110 -3.08 1.45 -15.09
CA ILE A 110 -1.80 1.62 -15.80
C ILE A 110 -0.67 1.88 -14.78
N SER A 111 -0.88 2.81 -13.85
CA SER A 111 0.08 3.12 -12.79
C SER A 111 0.43 1.89 -11.95
N PHE A 112 -0.58 1.10 -11.57
CA PHE A 112 -0.41 -0.10 -10.76
C PHE A 112 0.43 -1.16 -11.49
N ILE A 113 0.16 -1.39 -12.78
CA ILE A 113 0.92 -2.34 -13.60
C ILE A 113 2.38 -1.89 -13.72
N LEU A 114 2.62 -0.63 -14.11
CA LEU A 114 3.97 -0.09 -14.27
C LEU A 114 4.76 -0.10 -12.96
N ASN A 115 4.11 0.30 -11.86
CA ASN A 115 4.70 0.23 -10.54
C ASN A 115 5.08 -1.19 -10.16
N THR A 116 4.21 -2.17 -10.40
CA THR A 116 4.51 -3.58 -10.10
C THR A 116 5.75 -4.08 -10.85
N ILE A 117 5.87 -3.73 -12.13
CA ILE A 117 7.06 -4.08 -12.93
C ILE A 117 8.32 -3.44 -12.35
N TRP A 118 8.29 -2.14 -12.06
CA TRP A 118 9.46 -1.43 -11.52
C TRP A 118 9.81 -1.86 -10.10
N TYR A 119 8.83 -2.20 -9.27
CA TYR A 119 9.07 -2.73 -7.93
C TYR A 119 9.77 -4.09 -7.99
N GLN A 120 9.37 -4.93 -8.93
CA GLN A 120 10.01 -6.21 -9.15
C GLN A 120 11.47 -5.99 -9.61
N GLU A 121 11.71 -5.14 -10.61
CA GLU A 121 13.08 -4.80 -11.06
C GLU A 121 13.97 -4.29 -9.91
N ILE A 122 13.44 -3.41 -9.06
CA ILE A 122 14.14 -2.90 -7.87
C ILE A 122 14.44 -4.03 -6.89
N ALA A 123 13.48 -4.91 -6.66
CA ALA A 123 13.62 -6.02 -5.73
C ALA A 123 14.68 -7.03 -6.19
N ASP A 124 14.64 -7.44 -7.45
CA ASP A 124 15.57 -8.42 -8.04
C ASP A 124 17.01 -7.92 -7.94
N ASP A 125 17.25 -6.67 -8.33
CA ASP A 125 18.60 -6.10 -8.30
C ASP A 125 19.10 -5.90 -6.86
N ALA A 126 18.26 -5.39 -5.95
CA ALA A 126 18.63 -5.21 -4.55
C ALA A 126 18.88 -6.55 -3.84
N TYR A 127 18.05 -7.56 -4.13
CA TYR A 127 18.22 -8.91 -3.59
C TYR A 127 19.52 -9.52 -4.11
N MET A 128 19.80 -9.40 -5.40
CA MET A 128 21.02 -9.93 -6.00
C MET A 128 22.29 -9.29 -5.43
N GLN A 129 22.24 -8.00 -5.08
CA GLN A 129 23.34 -7.29 -4.43
C GLN A 129 23.66 -7.77 -3.00
N LEU A 130 22.67 -8.25 -2.25
CA LEU A 130 22.82 -8.58 -0.82
C LEU A 130 22.79 -10.10 -0.54
N HIS A 131 21.90 -10.84 -1.20
CA HIS A 131 21.61 -12.26 -0.95
C HIS A 131 22.08 -13.18 -2.08
N GLY A 132 22.43 -12.62 -3.24
CA GLY A 132 22.89 -13.39 -4.40
C GLY A 132 21.73 -13.89 -5.28
N LYS A 133 21.90 -15.05 -5.94
CA LYS A 133 20.93 -15.53 -6.93
C LYS A 133 19.59 -15.93 -6.26
N PRO A 134 18.43 -15.49 -6.79
CA PRO A 134 17.13 -15.93 -6.32
C PRO A 134 16.95 -17.44 -6.43
N SER A 135 16.16 -18.04 -5.54
CA SER A 135 15.75 -19.43 -5.64
C SER A 135 14.43 -19.54 -6.42
N PRO A 136 14.40 -20.27 -7.55
CA PRO A 136 13.20 -20.37 -8.36
C PRO A 136 12.14 -21.22 -7.67
N THR A 137 10.94 -20.68 -7.50
CA THR A 137 9.75 -21.45 -7.08
C THR A 137 9.09 -22.11 -8.29
N PRO A 138 8.60 -23.36 -8.18
CA PRO A 138 7.81 -23.99 -9.24
C PRO A 138 6.56 -23.18 -9.61
N VAL A 139 6.19 -23.17 -10.91
CA VAL A 139 5.05 -22.39 -11.43
C VAL A 139 3.72 -22.76 -10.74
N THR A 140 3.55 -24.02 -10.38
CA THR A 140 2.37 -24.51 -9.65
C THR A 140 2.25 -23.87 -8.27
N ASP A 141 3.37 -23.70 -7.58
CA ASP A 141 3.41 -23.04 -6.27
C ASP A 141 3.18 -21.54 -6.42
N MET A 142 3.64 -20.91 -7.50
CA MET A 142 3.38 -19.49 -7.78
C MET A 142 1.89 -19.17 -7.93
N ILE A 143 1.15 -19.98 -8.71
CA ILE A 143 -0.30 -19.76 -8.91
C ILE A 143 -1.05 -19.93 -7.60
N ARG A 144 -0.69 -20.96 -6.83
CA ARG A 144 -1.29 -21.23 -5.51
C ARG A 144 -1.03 -20.08 -4.55
N ASP A 145 0.22 -19.64 -4.45
CA ASP A 145 0.63 -18.58 -3.53
C ASP A 145 -0.03 -17.25 -3.89
N GLU A 146 -0.20 -16.93 -5.18
CA GLU A 146 -0.93 -15.73 -5.63
C GLU A 146 -2.42 -15.76 -5.25
N LEU A 147 -3.08 -16.91 -5.41
CA LEU A 147 -4.48 -17.07 -5.02
C LEU A 147 -4.67 -16.89 -3.52
N TYR A 148 -3.84 -17.54 -2.71
CA TYR A 148 -3.92 -17.39 -1.26
C TYR A 148 -3.57 -15.97 -0.80
N ARG A 149 -2.62 -15.31 -1.48
CA ARG A 149 -2.32 -13.90 -1.23
C ARG A 149 -3.54 -13.01 -1.48
N ALA A 150 -4.24 -13.20 -2.60
CA ALA A 150 -5.45 -12.45 -2.90
C ALA A 150 -6.53 -12.65 -1.82
N ILE A 151 -6.72 -13.89 -1.35
CA ILE A 151 -7.66 -14.21 -0.26
C ILE A 151 -7.24 -13.53 1.04
N LEU A 152 -5.95 -13.60 1.39
CA LEU A 152 -5.43 -12.99 2.60
C LEU A 152 -5.58 -11.47 2.60
N VAL A 153 -5.26 -10.82 1.48
CA VAL A 153 -5.46 -9.38 1.31
C VAL A 153 -6.94 -9.02 1.44
N ALA A 154 -7.84 -9.77 0.80
CA ALA A 154 -9.28 -9.55 0.92
C ALA A 154 -9.74 -9.68 2.38
N PHE A 155 -9.24 -10.68 3.10
CA PHE A 155 -9.55 -10.88 4.51
C PHE A 155 -9.03 -9.75 5.40
N PHE A 156 -7.76 -9.34 5.25
CA PHE A 156 -7.18 -8.22 6.00
C PHE A 156 -7.91 -6.90 5.72
N LEU A 157 -8.30 -6.64 4.47
CA LEU A 157 -9.08 -5.46 4.11
C LEU A 157 -10.47 -5.50 4.76
N LEU A 158 -11.15 -6.65 4.70
CA LEU A 158 -12.45 -6.83 5.36
C LEU A 158 -12.33 -6.62 6.87
N GLN A 159 -11.34 -7.23 7.52
CA GLN A 159 -11.08 -7.03 8.94
C GLN A 159 -10.78 -5.58 9.29
N THR A 160 -10.02 -4.86 8.45
CA THR A 160 -9.70 -3.45 8.66
C THR A 160 -10.95 -2.58 8.61
N VAL A 161 -11.84 -2.83 7.65
CA VAL A 161 -13.12 -2.12 7.51
C VAL A 161 -14.05 -2.43 8.68
N LEU A 162 -14.21 -3.71 9.03
CA LEU A 162 -15.07 -4.13 10.15
C LEU A 162 -14.56 -3.61 11.49
N SER A 163 -13.24 -3.65 11.72
CA SER A 163 -12.63 -3.14 12.95
C SER A 163 -12.86 -1.64 13.12
N TYR A 164 -12.84 -0.87 12.03
CA TYR A 164 -13.06 0.57 12.06
C TYR A 164 -14.48 0.94 12.52
N LEU A 165 -15.45 0.02 12.41
CA LEU A 165 -16.82 0.23 12.90
C LEU A 165 -16.94 0.22 14.42
N ILE A 166 -15.91 -0.26 15.15
CA ILE A 166 -15.89 -0.29 16.60
C ILE A 166 -15.49 1.11 17.13
N PRO A 167 -16.36 1.80 17.90
CA PRO A 167 -16.04 3.11 18.44
C PRO A 167 -14.79 3.05 19.32
N VAL A 168 -13.96 4.11 19.28
CA VAL A 168 -12.76 4.33 20.11
C VAL A 168 -11.59 3.38 19.83
N ILE A 169 -11.81 2.07 19.78
CA ILE A 169 -10.76 1.06 19.57
C ILE A 169 -10.50 0.79 18.07
N GLY A 170 -11.51 0.99 17.22
CA GLY A 170 -11.46 0.68 15.80
C GLY A 170 -10.29 1.31 15.05
N PRO A 171 -10.04 2.63 15.16
CA PRO A 171 -8.93 3.28 14.47
C PRO A 171 -7.55 2.70 14.83
N ALA A 172 -7.32 2.39 16.12
CA ALA A 172 -6.05 1.79 16.56
C ALA A 172 -5.89 0.37 16.00
N THR A 173 -6.94 -0.44 16.04
CA THR A 173 -6.93 -1.79 15.47
C THR A 173 -6.73 -1.76 13.96
N SER A 174 -7.40 -0.87 13.23
CA SER A 174 -7.23 -0.70 11.78
C SER A 174 -5.82 -0.25 11.41
N PHE A 175 -5.20 0.62 12.22
CA PHE A 175 -3.81 1.03 12.04
C PHE A 175 -2.84 -0.16 12.16
N ILE A 176 -3.03 -1.02 13.16
CA ILE A 176 -2.19 -2.22 13.35
C ILE A 176 -2.35 -3.19 12.17
N HIS A 177 -3.59 -3.47 11.73
CA HIS A 177 -3.83 -4.35 10.58
C HIS A 177 -3.20 -3.80 9.30
N LEU A 178 -3.32 -2.49 9.06
CA LEU A 178 -2.72 -1.86 7.90
C LEU A 178 -1.18 -1.88 7.96
N SER A 179 -0.60 -1.75 9.16
CA SER A 179 0.85 -1.88 9.39
C SER A 179 1.35 -3.28 9.05
N TRP A 180 0.64 -4.34 9.49
CA TRP A 180 0.97 -5.70 9.09
C TRP A 180 0.88 -5.91 7.58
N LEU A 181 -0.19 -5.41 6.95
CA LEU A 181 -0.39 -5.55 5.51
C LEU A 181 0.72 -4.86 4.71
N TYR A 182 1.08 -3.63 5.07
CA TYR A 182 2.15 -2.90 4.39
C TYR A 182 3.51 -3.56 4.58
N SER A 183 3.79 -4.03 5.79
CA SER A 183 4.99 -4.81 6.06
C SER A 183 5.02 -6.09 5.22
N LEU A 184 3.92 -6.85 5.18
CA LEU A 184 3.81 -8.06 4.36
C LEU A 184 4.15 -7.75 2.90
N TYR A 185 3.55 -6.72 2.30
CA TYR A 185 3.82 -6.36 0.91
C TYR A 185 5.29 -5.99 0.65
N CYS A 186 5.96 -5.33 1.58
CA CYS A 186 7.37 -4.98 1.42
C CYS A 186 8.28 -6.22 1.52
N PHE A 187 8.03 -7.10 2.50
CA PHE A 187 8.82 -8.30 2.72
C PHE A 187 8.52 -9.44 1.74
N GLU A 188 7.34 -9.45 1.12
CA GLU A 188 6.92 -10.48 0.18
C GLU A 188 7.89 -10.64 -0.97
N TYR A 189 8.43 -9.53 -1.51
CA TYR A 189 9.44 -9.57 -2.58
C TYR A 189 10.69 -10.31 -2.11
N LYS A 190 11.22 -9.97 -0.92
CA LYS A 190 12.38 -10.64 -0.34
C LYS A 190 12.13 -12.14 -0.15
N TRP A 191 11.00 -12.50 0.45
CA TRP A 191 10.69 -13.89 0.74
C TRP A 191 10.37 -14.70 -0.51
N SER A 192 9.73 -14.09 -1.51
CA SER A 192 9.48 -14.71 -2.80
C SER A 192 10.78 -14.99 -3.55
N LEU A 193 11.74 -14.05 -3.53
CA LEU A 193 13.08 -14.25 -4.12
C LEU A 193 13.92 -15.25 -3.34
N ALA A 194 13.68 -15.39 -2.04
CA ALA A 194 14.23 -16.46 -1.21
C ALA A 194 13.51 -17.80 -1.37
N GLY A 195 12.46 -17.88 -2.20
CA GLY A 195 11.72 -19.11 -2.49
C GLY A 195 10.87 -19.63 -1.35
N TRP A 196 10.47 -18.76 -0.41
CA TRP A 196 9.61 -19.14 0.70
C TRP A 196 8.19 -19.38 0.20
N SER A 197 7.57 -20.48 0.63
CA SER A 197 6.13 -20.68 0.44
C SER A 197 5.32 -19.66 1.23
N LEU A 198 4.10 -19.38 0.80
CA LEU A 198 3.21 -18.48 1.54
C LEU A 198 3.02 -18.90 3.02
N GLU A 199 2.87 -20.19 3.29
CA GLU A 199 2.72 -20.71 4.66
C GLU A 199 3.91 -20.31 5.56
N ARG A 200 5.14 -20.41 5.03
CA ARG A 200 6.35 -19.99 5.76
C ARG A 200 6.34 -18.49 6.02
N ARG A 201 5.94 -17.68 5.04
CA ARG A 201 5.85 -16.20 5.17
C ARG A 201 4.88 -15.82 6.28
N LEU A 202 3.71 -16.47 6.34
CA LEU A 202 2.70 -16.21 7.36
C LEU A 202 3.12 -16.69 8.74
N ALA A 203 3.68 -17.91 8.85
CA ALA A 203 4.20 -18.41 10.12
C ALA A 203 5.29 -17.48 10.68
N HIS A 204 6.16 -16.95 9.81
CA HIS A 204 7.19 -16.01 10.22
C HIS A 204 6.61 -14.65 10.64
N LEU A 205 5.58 -14.16 9.95
CA LEU A 205 4.85 -12.94 10.34
C LEU A 205 4.16 -13.11 11.69
N GLU A 206 3.47 -14.22 11.91
CA GLU A 206 2.80 -14.53 13.17
C GLU A 206 3.78 -14.63 14.34
N GLN A 207 4.94 -15.24 14.14
CA GLN A 207 5.97 -15.38 15.18
C GLN A 207 6.60 -14.04 15.57
N ASN A 208 6.69 -13.10 14.62
CA ASN A 208 7.35 -11.80 14.81
C ASN A 208 6.37 -10.63 14.61
N TRP A 209 5.10 -10.82 14.99
CA TRP A 209 4.01 -9.89 14.69
C TRP A 209 4.30 -8.47 15.18
N ALA A 210 4.96 -8.31 16.32
CA ALA A 210 5.27 -7.02 16.92
C ALA A 210 6.30 -6.26 16.09
N TYR A 211 7.34 -6.95 15.62
CA TYR A 211 8.33 -6.38 14.70
C TYR A 211 7.68 -5.89 13.39
N PHE A 212 6.83 -6.70 12.75
CA PHE A 212 6.20 -6.32 11.49
C PHE A 212 5.17 -5.19 11.66
N ALA A 213 4.45 -5.14 12.78
CA ALA A 213 3.63 -3.98 13.13
C ALA A 213 4.49 -2.72 13.25
N GLY A 214 5.65 -2.84 13.90
CA GLY A 214 6.62 -1.74 14.05
C GLY A 214 7.16 -1.27 12.70
N PHE A 215 7.60 -2.19 11.85
CA PHE A 215 8.16 -1.88 10.54
C PHE A 215 7.15 -1.21 9.60
N GLY A 216 5.91 -1.70 9.58
CA GLY A 216 4.86 -1.10 8.75
C GLY A 216 4.38 0.26 9.26
N SER A 217 4.51 0.54 10.57
CA SER A 217 3.88 1.70 11.19
C SER A 217 4.27 3.06 10.60
N PRO A 218 5.53 3.39 10.23
CA PRO A 218 5.85 4.68 9.63
C PRO A 218 5.22 4.82 8.24
N PHE A 219 5.15 3.71 7.49
CA PHE A 219 4.50 3.69 6.18
C PHE A 219 3.00 3.89 6.32
N THR A 220 2.36 3.17 7.25
CA THR A 220 0.94 3.31 7.56
C THR A 220 0.60 4.71 8.08
N LEU A 221 1.44 5.30 8.93
CA LEU A 221 1.24 6.65 9.44
C LEU A 221 1.17 7.69 8.31
N ALA A 222 1.98 7.52 7.26
CA ALA A 222 1.99 8.41 6.10
C ALA A 222 0.71 8.31 5.24
N THR A 223 -0.01 7.17 5.27
CA THR A 223 -1.15 6.91 4.38
C THR A 223 -2.50 6.86 5.09
N PHE A 224 -2.54 6.58 6.40
CA PHE A 224 -3.77 6.24 7.13
C PHE A 224 -4.68 7.44 7.40
N PHE A 225 -4.10 8.62 7.67
CA PHE A 225 -4.87 9.81 8.05
C PHE A 225 -5.17 10.75 6.87
N VAL A 226 -4.80 10.36 5.65
CA VAL A 226 -5.00 11.17 4.44
C VAL A 226 -6.17 10.64 3.60
N PRO A 227 -6.78 11.47 2.74
CA PRO A 227 -7.85 11.01 1.84
C PRO A 227 -7.40 9.83 0.97
N ASN A 228 -8.32 8.90 0.66
CA ASN A 228 -8.03 7.68 -0.10
C ASN A 228 -7.20 7.90 -1.39
N PHE A 229 -7.51 8.97 -2.13
CA PHE A 229 -6.75 9.33 -3.33
C PHE A 229 -5.28 9.64 -3.01
N VAL A 230 -5.04 10.50 -2.03
CA VAL A 230 -3.71 10.90 -1.58
C VAL A 230 -2.96 9.72 -0.96
N SER A 231 -3.68 8.88 -0.20
CA SER A 231 -3.17 7.65 0.40
C SER A 231 -2.54 6.72 -0.64
N LYS A 232 -3.22 6.47 -1.77
CA LYS A 232 -2.71 5.67 -2.89
C LYS A 232 -1.44 6.27 -3.51
N GLY A 233 -1.35 7.59 -3.56
CA GLY A 233 -0.18 8.29 -4.11
C GLY A 233 1.02 8.22 -3.20
N ILE A 234 0.83 8.51 -1.93
CA ILE A 234 1.87 8.33 -0.92
C ILE A 234 2.32 6.86 -0.88
N PHE A 235 1.39 5.91 -0.98
CA PHE A 235 1.71 4.49 -1.07
C PHE A 235 2.67 4.21 -2.23
N ALA A 236 2.33 4.63 -3.44
CA ALA A 236 3.16 4.36 -4.61
C ALA A 236 4.55 5.01 -4.54
N LEU A 237 4.67 6.18 -3.90
CA LEU A 237 5.95 6.86 -3.74
C LEU A 237 6.84 6.23 -2.66
N LEU A 238 6.26 5.79 -1.56
CA LEU A 238 7.01 5.23 -0.43
C LEU A 238 7.30 3.73 -0.58
N PHE A 239 6.43 2.98 -1.28
CA PHE A 239 6.58 1.54 -1.45
C PHE A 239 7.98 1.08 -1.88
N PRO A 240 8.62 1.63 -2.95
CA PRO A 240 9.95 1.17 -3.35
C PRO A 240 11.03 1.42 -2.28
N VAL A 241 10.86 2.45 -1.44
CA VAL A 241 11.79 2.75 -0.33
C VAL A 241 11.67 1.70 0.77
N PHE A 242 10.43 1.39 1.20
CA PHE A 242 10.19 0.38 2.23
C PHE A 242 10.50 -1.04 1.75
N LEU A 243 10.30 -1.33 0.47
CA LEU A 243 10.72 -2.58 -0.16
C LEU A 243 12.24 -2.78 -0.08
N LEU A 244 13.04 -1.75 -0.42
CA LEU A 244 14.49 -1.81 -0.29
C LEU A 244 14.94 -1.98 1.17
N LEU A 245 14.26 -1.31 2.11
CA LEU A 245 14.50 -1.49 3.54
C LEU A 245 14.21 -2.92 3.98
N ALA A 246 13.10 -3.51 3.52
CA ALA A 246 12.75 -4.90 3.82
C ALA A 246 13.81 -5.88 3.29
N ILE A 247 14.36 -5.65 2.08
CA ILE A 247 15.46 -6.43 1.52
C ILE A 247 16.73 -6.30 2.38
N ALA A 248 17.08 -5.08 2.78
CA ALA A 248 18.25 -4.75 3.59
C ALA A 248 18.17 -5.25 5.04
N CYS A 249 16.96 -5.54 5.55
CA CYS A 249 16.76 -5.98 6.92
C CYS A 249 16.61 -7.49 6.97
N ASP A 250 17.46 -8.18 7.73
CA ASP A 250 17.16 -9.52 8.19
C ASP A 250 16.34 -9.40 9.47
N PRO A 251 15.02 -9.70 9.44
CA PRO A 251 14.26 -9.78 10.68
C PRO A 251 14.89 -10.86 11.56
N VAL A 252 14.90 -10.59 12.87
CA VAL A 252 15.45 -11.38 13.98
C VAL A 252 15.75 -12.84 13.60
N SER A 253 17.03 -13.24 13.74
CA SER A 253 17.51 -14.61 13.45
C SER A 253 16.56 -15.65 14.02
N GLU A 254 16.29 -16.73 13.26
CA GLU A 254 15.60 -17.96 13.69
C GLU A 254 16.39 -18.64 14.83
N GLY A 255 16.49 -17.99 15.99
CA GLY A 255 17.08 -18.54 17.19
C GLY A 255 16.00 -19.24 17.98
N ASN A 256 15.84 -20.55 17.76
CA ASN A 256 15.36 -21.63 18.66
C ASN A 256 14.30 -21.35 19.77
N GLU A 257 13.56 -20.25 19.75
CA GLU A 257 12.53 -19.94 20.72
C GLU A 257 11.16 -20.38 20.20
N ALA A 258 10.43 -21.10 21.05
CA ALA A 258 9.17 -21.73 20.73
C ALA A 258 8.14 -20.75 20.12
N PRO A 259 7.30 -21.19 19.17
CA PRO A 259 6.41 -20.32 18.41
C PRO A 259 5.36 -19.68 19.32
N LYS A 260 5.41 -18.35 19.48
CA LYS A 260 4.35 -17.54 20.08
C LYS A 260 3.22 -17.33 19.07
N LYS A 261 2.41 -18.36 18.81
CA LYS A 261 1.22 -18.24 17.94
C LYS A 261 0.14 -17.36 18.58
N LEU A 262 -0.43 -16.42 17.82
CA LEU A 262 -1.61 -15.66 18.23
C LEU A 262 -2.87 -16.55 18.20
N PRO A 263 -3.79 -16.42 19.17
CA PRO A 263 -4.99 -17.26 19.29
C PRO A 263 -6.11 -16.96 18.29
N ILE A 264 -5.84 -16.19 17.22
CA ILE A 264 -6.86 -15.76 16.24
C ILE A 264 -6.98 -16.76 15.07
N PHE A 265 -5.97 -17.61 14.84
CA PHE A 265 -5.92 -18.56 13.73
C PHE A 265 -5.94 -20.03 14.18
N ARG A 266 -6.77 -20.34 15.19
CA ARG A 266 -7.12 -21.74 15.51
C ARG A 266 -8.34 -22.19 14.71
#